data_AF-A0A0H2R538-F1
#
_entry.id   AF-A0A0H2R538-F1
#
_cell.length_a   1.000
_cell.length_b   1.000
_cell.length_c   1.000
_cell.angle_alpha   90.00
_cell.angle_beta   90.00
_cell.angle_gamma   90.00
#
_symmetry.space_group_name_H-M   'P 1'
#
loop_
_entity.id
_entity.type
_entity.pdbx_description
1 polymer ?
#
loop_
_entity_poly.entity_id
_entity_poly.type
_entity_poly.pdbx_seq_one_letter_code
_entity_poly.pdbx_strand_id
1 'polypeptide(L)'
;MRRNTISSKTQTDHAPIRIDVRTESQVVTDSGASPYTSSVSPLLPREVQWLSQSEEYSYASTWSTNYTVSNLTGPGRIIGNALSSAGSSLERQLGTMAYRAGLGRYARAETSLQRTGPSSLFIYEDTDEKSRERVCKTLLEYASSTNLIIQLMAFRRIVYNAILYPPLRSAINNHRKKRGETPGLLTFSWKRPGVDYSSLWLYHYQLVSICLSPDSPIMDSISNLECRIEDTDRILHFSHFIGVLRSCRSVPDSMLAIEFMDRFWSGGGLEEYIKQNGFKDPILFNFATTLLKRYEFALSNNGSTTLPRECGNQCAF
;
A
#
# COMPACT_ATOMS: atom_id res chain seq x y z
N MET A 1 16.49 11.48 52.22
CA MET A 1 15.31 12.09 51.58
C MET A 1 14.42 10.97 51.04
N ARG A 2 13.30 10.67 51.71
CA ARG A 2 12.30 9.68 51.29
C ARG A 2 11.26 10.39 50.42
N ARG A 3 11.07 9.96 49.17
CA ARG A 3 9.95 10.41 48.32
C ARG A 3 8.80 9.43 48.51
N ASN A 4 7.66 9.94 48.97
CA ASN A 4 6.40 9.23 49.01
C ASN A 4 5.74 9.32 47.62
N THR A 5 5.45 8.17 47.03
CA THR A 5 4.63 8.01 45.83
C THR A 5 3.17 7.87 46.25
N ILE A 6 2.35 8.87 45.93
CA ILE A 6 0.89 8.81 46.07
C ILE A 6 0.33 8.27 44.75
N SER A 7 -0.30 7.10 44.80
CA SER A 7 -1.02 6.49 43.69
C SER A 7 -2.50 6.87 43.78
N SER A 8 -2.94 7.76 42.90
CA SER A 8 -4.36 8.06 42.70
C SER A 8 -4.89 7.21 41.55
N LYS A 9 -5.76 6.25 41.87
CA LYS A 9 -6.57 5.53 40.88
C LYS A 9 -7.83 6.35 40.60
N THR A 10 -7.95 6.90 39.40
CA THR A 10 -9.21 7.41 38.86
C THR A 10 -9.88 6.29 38.07
N GLN A 11 -11.04 5.86 38.55
CA GLN A 11 -11.90 4.87 37.91
C GLN A 11 -12.93 5.62 37.05
N THR A 12 -12.80 5.54 35.73
CA THR A 12 -13.75 6.08 34.75
C THR A 12 -14.68 4.99 34.27
N ASP A 13 -15.91 5.00 34.78
CA ASP A 13 -17.01 4.17 34.28
C ASP A 13 -17.56 4.78 32.98
N HIS A 14 -17.29 4.13 31.85
CA HIS A 14 -17.94 4.44 30.57
C HIS A 14 -19.04 3.40 30.30
N ALA A 15 -20.29 3.85 30.33
CA ALA A 15 -21.43 3.08 29.85
C ALA A 15 -21.48 3.07 28.31
N PRO A 16 -21.85 1.95 27.67
CA PRO A 16 -21.93 1.86 26.21
C PRO A 16 -23.15 2.61 25.66
N ILE A 17 -22.90 3.49 24.69
CA ILE A 17 -23.93 4.20 23.92
C ILE A 17 -24.57 3.21 22.94
N ARG A 18 -25.85 2.88 23.16
CA ARG A 18 -26.71 2.16 22.20
C ARG A 18 -27.22 3.14 21.15
N ILE A 19 -26.85 2.94 19.89
CA ILE A 19 -27.42 3.66 18.75
C ILE A 19 -28.52 2.76 18.16
N ASP A 20 -29.78 3.12 18.39
CA ASP A 20 -30.93 2.49 17.72
C ASP A 20 -31.11 3.11 16.33
N VAL A 21 -30.76 2.35 15.29
CA VAL A 21 -31.00 2.72 13.89
C VAL A 21 -32.43 2.30 13.53
N ARG A 22 -33.37 3.23 13.68
CA ARG A 22 -34.76 3.06 13.25
C ARG A 22 -34.83 3.16 11.71
N THR A 23 -35.01 2.02 11.06
CA THR A 23 -35.18 1.93 9.60
C THR A 23 -36.67 2.01 9.28
N GLU A 24 -37.17 3.19 8.92
CA GLU A 24 -38.52 3.34 8.38
C GLU A 24 -38.49 3.08 6.87
N SER A 25 -38.99 1.91 6.47
CA SER A 25 -39.22 1.56 5.06
C SER A 25 -40.60 2.06 4.66
N GLN A 26 -40.66 3.15 3.89
CA GLN A 26 -41.86 3.50 3.12
C GLN A 26 -41.77 2.89 1.73
N VAL A 27 -42.64 1.91 1.49
CA VAL A 27 -42.92 1.32 0.18
C VAL A 27 -43.88 2.26 -0.54
N VAL A 28 -43.41 2.96 -1.57
CA VAL A 28 -44.26 3.60 -2.57
C VAL A 28 -44.04 2.84 -3.87
N THR A 29 -45.06 2.09 -4.25
CA THR A 29 -45.23 1.51 -5.59
C THR A 29 -45.78 2.61 -6.50
N ASP A 30 -45.03 2.97 -7.55
CA ASP A 30 -45.67 3.47 -8.76
C ASP A 30 -44.94 2.98 -10.02
N SER A 31 -45.76 2.53 -10.94
CA SER A 31 -45.43 1.72 -12.11
C SER A 31 -45.54 2.61 -13.36
N GLY A 32 -44.40 2.95 -13.94
CA GLY A 32 -44.32 3.66 -15.22
C GLY A 32 -43.28 3.02 -16.12
N ALA A 33 -43.74 2.22 -17.08
CA ALA A 33 -42.91 1.60 -18.10
C ALA A 33 -42.26 2.66 -19.01
N SER A 34 -40.94 2.56 -19.22
CA SER A 34 -40.20 3.31 -20.24
C SER A 34 -39.23 2.38 -20.99
N PRO A 35 -39.32 2.29 -22.33
CA PRO A 35 -38.44 1.46 -23.13
C PRO A 35 -37.27 2.30 -23.67
N TYR A 36 -36.23 2.46 -22.85
CA TYR A 36 -34.90 2.85 -23.35
C TYR A 36 -33.89 1.80 -22.89
N THR A 37 -33.61 0.85 -23.76
CA THR A 37 -32.44 -0.02 -23.67
C THR A 37 -31.19 0.82 -23.94
N SER A 38 -30.76 1.58 -22.93
CA SER A 38 -29.44 2.17 -22.90
C SER A 38 -28.44 1.04 -22.74
N SER A 39 -27.81 0.68 -23.86
CA SER A 39 -26.59 -0.12 -23.89
C SER A 39 -25.50 0.67 -23.15
N VAL A 40 -25.43 0.49 -21.83
CA VAL A 40 -24.32 0.94 -21.01
C VAL A 40 -23.16 0.02 -21.34
N SER A 41 -22.42 0.38 -22.38
CA SER A 41 -21.07 -0.16 -22.57
C SER A 41 -20.30 0.13 -21.28
N PRO A 42 -19.65 -0.87 -20.66
CA PRO A 42 -18.82 -0.60 -19.51
C PRO A 42 -17.68 0.29 -20.03
N LEU A 43 -17.74 1.58 -19.67
CA LEU A 43 -16.62 2.50 -19.76
C LEU A 43 -15.53 1.94 -18.83
N LEU A 44 -14.80 0.95 -19.32
CA LEU A 44 -13.53 0.56 -18.74
C LEU A 44 -12.65 1.82 -18.82
N PRO A 45 -12.19 2.37 -17.69
CA PRO A 45 -11.49 3.63 -17.69
C PRO A 45 -10.23 3.51 -18.54
N ARG A 46 -10.11 4.40 -19.52
CA ARG A 46 -8.93 4.66 -20.36
C ARG A 46 -7.72 5.16 -19.55
N GLU A 47 -7.73 4.96 -18.24
CA GLU A 47 -7.01 5.74 -17.24
C GLU A 47 -6.05 4.89 -16.40
N VAL A 48 -5.95 3.58 -16.65
CA VAL A 48 -4.81 2.76 -16.16
C VAL A 48 -3.50 3.12 -16.90
N GLN A 49 -3.57 3.98 -17.92
CA GLN A 49 -2.43 4.45 -18.71
C GLN A 49 -1.33 5.15 -17.88
N TRP A 50 -1.64 5.66 -16.68
CA TRP A 50 -0.63 6.24 -15.78
C TRP A 50 0.38 5.21 -15.22
N LEU A 51 0.00 3.93 -15.14
CA LEU A 51 0.94 2.85 -14.78
C LEU A 51 1.81 2.43 -15.98
N SER A 52 1.40 2.78 -17.20
CA SER A 52 1.99 2.36 -18.47
C SER A 52 2.85 3.43 -19.15
N GLN A 53 2.92 4.67 -18.63
CA GLN A 53 3.78 5.74 -19.17
C GLN A 53 5.29 5.54 -18.89
N SER A 54 5.75 4.30 -18.69
CA SER A 54 7.17 4.01 -18.87
C SER A 54 7.40 3.76 -20.35
N GLU A 55 8.06 4.71 -21.02
CA GLU A 55 8.51 4.69 -22.42
C GLU A 55 8.56 3.28 -23.03
N GLU A 56 7.48 2.92 -23.72
CA GLU A 56 7.33 1.64 -24.38
C GLU A 56 8.16 1.68 -25.67
N TYR A 57 9.42 1.25 -25.60
CA TYR A 57 10.24 1.03 -26.79
C TYR A 57 9.58 -0.07 -27.63
N SER A 58 8.92 0.31 -28.72
CA SER A 58 8.31 -0.64 -29.65
C SER A 58 9.40 -1.39 -30.42
N TYR A 59 9.84 -2.53 -29.89
CA TYR A 59 10.69 -3.46 -30.62
C TYR A 59 9.81 -4.24 -31.61
N ALA A 60 9.73 -3.76 -32.86
CA ALA A 60 9.06 -4.46 -33.95
C ALA A 60 9.82 -5.77 -34.22
N SER A 61 9.36 -6.86 -33.59
CA SER A 61 9.93 -8.19 -33.76
C SER A 61 9.22 -8.87 -34.93
N THR A 62 9.97 -9.07 -36.02
CA THR A 62 9.54 -9.83 -37.20
C THR A 62 9.14 -11.24 -36.78
N TRP A 63 7.84 -11.52 -36.84
CA TRP A 63 7.26 -12.82 -36.52
C TRP A 63 7.77 -13.88 -37.50
N SER A 64 8.73 -14.70 -37.04
CA SER A 64 9.18 -15.89 -37.76
C SER A 64 8.35 -17.10 -37.30
N THR A 65 7.46 -17.58 -38.18
CA THR A 65 6.64 -18.78 -37.98
C THR A 65 7.50 -20.05 -38.01
N ASN A 66 8.10 -20.41 -36.89
CA ASN A 66 8.62 -21.76 -36.66
C ASN A 66 7.46 -22.66 -36.15
N TYR A 67 6.48 -22.90 -37.02
CA TYR A 67 5.47 -23.94 -36.80
C TYR A 67 6.14 -25.31 -37.02
N THR A 68 6.73 -25.88 -35.97
CA THR A 68 7.23 -27.26 -36.01
C THR A 68 6.05 -28.24 -35.98
N VAL A 69 6.11 -29.23 -36.87
CA VAL A 69 5.09 -30.28 -37.14
C VAL A 69 4.91 -31.27 -35.97
N SER A 70 5.26 -30.89 -34.73
CA SER A 70 5.09 -31.72 -33.52
C SER A 70 3.91 -31.31 -32.63
N ASN A 71 3.05 -30.39 -33.09
CA ASN A 71 1.85 -29.96 -32.37
C ASN A 71 0.69 -31.00 -32.45
N LEU A 72 0.93 -32.20 -32.97
CA LEU A 72 -0.04 -33.30 -32.95
C LEU A 72 -0.27 -33.77 -31.51
N THR A 73 -1.55 -33.98 -31.16
CA THR A 73 -2.02 -34.46 -29.85
C THR A 73 -1.57 -35.90 -29.61
N GLY A 74 -0.29 -36.10 -29.34
CA GLY A 74 0.28 -37.41 -29.01
C GLY A 74 0.12 -37.74 -27.51
N PRO A 75 0.01 -39.03 -27.14
CA PRO A 75 -0.13 -39.46 -25.75
C PRO A 75 1.01 -38.97 -24.84
N GLY A 76 2.22 -38.77 -25.38
CA GLY A 76 3.35 -38.20 -24.65
C GLY A 76 3.12 -36.77 -24.14
N ARG A 77 2.32 -35.95 -24.85
CA ARG A 77 2.02 -34.58 -24.44
C ARG A 77 1.06 -34.51 -23.26
N ILE A 78 0.09 -35.44 -23.21
CA ILE A 78 -0.84 -35.56 -22.09
C ILE A 78 -0.08 -35.93 -20.82
N ILE A 79 0.83 -36.91 -20.91
CA ILE A 79 1.68 -37.33 -19.78
C ILE A 79 2.62 -36.21 -19.35
N GLY A 80 3.28 -35.54 -20.31
CA GLY A 80 4.15 -34.39 -20.02
C GLY A 80 3.42 -33.28 -19.29
N ASN A 81 2.24 -32.88 -19.75
CA ASN A 81 1.41 -31.87 -19.10
C ASN A 81 0.96 -32.32 -17.70
N ALA A 82 0.57 -33.58 -17.53
CA ALA A 82 0.18 -34.13 -16.24
C ALA A 82 1.34 -34.12 -15.24
N LEU A 83 2.55 -34.52 -15.66
CA LEU A 83 3.76 -34.49 -14.82
C LEU A 83 4.19 -33.06 -14.49
N SER A 84 4.16 -32.13 -15.45
CA SER A 84 4.43 -30.72 -15.19
C SER A 84 3.44 -30.14 -14.18
N SER A 85 2.14 -30.47 -14.33
CA SER A 85 1.10 -30.05 -13.38
C SER A 85 1.31 -30.65 -11.99
N ALA A 86 1.67 -31.94 -11.90
CA ALA A 86 1.95 -32.60 -10.63
C ALA A 86 3.20 -32.01 -9.95
N GLY A 87 4.26 -31.72 -10.71
CA GLY A 87 5.46 -31.04 -10.24
C GLY A 87 5.15 -29.67 -9.67
N SER A 88 4.41 -28.83 -10.41
CA SER A 88 3.97 -27.51 -9.92
C SER A 88 3.09 -27.60 -8.68
N SER A 89 2.26 -28.63 -8.54
CA SER A 89 1.45 -28.85 -7.33
C SER A 89 2.32 -29.23 -6.12
N LEU A 90 3.30 -30.11 -6.30
CA LEU A 90 4.22 -30.53 -5.24
C LEU A 90 5.14 -29.39 -4.81
N GLU A 91 5.69 -28.62 -5.75
CA GLU A 91 6.48 -27.42 -5.45
C GLU A 91 5.68 -26.40 -4.63
N ARG A 92 4.40 -26.20 -4.95
CA ARG A 92 3.50 -25.34 -4.16
C ARG A 92 3.31 -25.88 -2.74
N GLN A 93 3.03 -27.19 -2.58
CA GLN A 93 2.83 -27.78 -1.25
C GLN A 93 4.10 -27.76 -0.40
N LEU A 94 5.27 -28.09 -0.97
CA LEU A 94 6.55 -27.98 -0.29
C LEU A 94 6.87 -26.52 0.08
N GLY A 95 6.54 -25.57 -0.81
CA GLY A 95 6.62 -24.14 -0.53
C GLY A 95 5.78 -23.73 0.68
N THR A 96 4.53 -24.21 0.76
CA THR A 96 3.64 -23.95 1.90
C THR A 96 4.12 -24.61 3.19
N MET A 97 4.62 -25.85 3.13
CA MET A 97 5.16 -26.54 4.31
C MET A 97 6.44 -25.88 4.81
N ALA A 98 7.37 -25.54 3.92
CA ALA A 98 8.57 -24.79 4.26
C ALA A 98 8.21 -23.44 4.90
N TYR A 99 7.24 -22.72 4.31
CA TYR A 99 6.72 -21.48 4.88
C TYR A 99 6.19 -21.64 6.31
N ARG A 100 5.28 -22.60 6.54
CA ARG A 100 4.69 -22.86 7.86
C ARG A 100 5.72 -23.31 8.89
N ALA A 101 6.77 -24.00 8.46
CA ALA A 101 7.88 -24.38 9.31
C ALA A 101 8.86 -23.21 9.60
N GLY A 102 8.61 -22.01 9.08
CA GLY A 102 9.53 -20.87 9.18
C GLY A 102 10.81 -21.06 8.34
N LEU A 103 10.81 -22.03 7.43
CA LEU A 103 11.93 -22.41 6.60
C LEU A 103 11.88 -21.64 5.29
N GLY A 104 12.92 -20.85 5.04
CA GLY A 104 13.12 -20.16 3.78
C GLY A 104 13.28 -18.66 3.94
N ARG A 105 13.73 -18.01 2.85
CA ARG A 105 14.00 -16.57 2.82
C ARG A 105 12.74 -15.75 3.04
N TYR A 106 11.59 -16.24 2.56
CA TYR A 106 10.30 -15.57 2.70
C TYR A 106 9.83 -15.52 4.15
N ALA A 107 9.73 -16.68 4.83
CA ALA A 107 9.30 -16.73 6.23
C ALA A 107 10.21 -15.89 7.14
N ARG A 108 11.54 -15.94 6.94
CA ARG A 108 12.48 -15.07 7.65
C ARG A 108 12.24 -13.60 7.36
N ALA A 109 12.02 -13.22 6.10
CA ALA A 109 11.72 -11.84 5.73
C ALA A 109 10.41 -11.36 6.38
N GLU A 110 9.38 -12.19 6.38
CA GLU A 110 8.13 -11.90 7.08
C GLU A 110 8.35 -11.73 8.59
N THR A 111 9.02 -12.66 9.26
CA THR A 111 9.29 -12.54 10.70
C THR A 111 10.12 -11.29 10.99
N SER A 112 11.13 -10.96 10.17
CA SER A 112 11.93 -9.74 10.31
C SER A 112 11.12 -8.46 10.07
N LEU A 113 10.21 -8.46 9.10
CA LEU A 113 9.33 -7.32 8.78
C LEU A 113 8.20 -7.16 9.82
N GLN A 114 7.67 -8.25 10.35
CA GLN A 114 6.68 -8.24 11.43
C GLN A 114 7.30 -7.81 12.75
N ARG A 115 8.53 -8.27 13.06
CA ARG A 115 9.26 -7.84 14.25
C ARG A 115 9.60 -6.36 14.23
N THR A 116 9.77 -5.79 13.04
CA THR A 116 9.92 -4.34 12.85
C THR A 116 8.58 -3.62 12.78
N GLY A 117 7.49 -4.23 13.27
CA GLY A 117 6.09 -3.77 13.22
C GLY A 117 5.78 -2.46 13.96
N PRO A 118 4.52 -1.98 13.87
CA PRO A 118 4.01 -0.77 14.51
C PRO A 118 4.41 -0.66 16.00
N SER A 119 4.25 -1.76 16.73
CA SER A 119 4.54 -1.81 18.16
C SER A 119 6.04 -1.75 18.46
N SER A 120 6.90 -2.11 17.51
CA SER A 120 8.35 -1.88 17.65
C SER A 120 8.74 -0.44 17.31
N LEU A 121 7.89 0.32 16.61
CA LEU A 121 8.20 1.70 16.21
C LEU A 121 8.15 2.70 17.35
N PHE A 122 7.34 2.45 18.37
CA PHE A 122 7.38 3.24 19.62
C PHE A 122 8.74 3.15 20.34
N ILE A 123 9.62 2.23 19.95
CA ILE A 123 10.99 2.13 20.47
C ILE A 123 11.94 3.11 19.72
N TYR A 124 11.54 3.70 18.58
CA TYR A 124 12.40 4.49 17.68
C TYR A 124 12.70 5.91 18.12
N GLU A 125 11.89 6.48 19.02
CA GLU A 125 12.23 7.78 19.61
C GLU A 125 13.48 7.68 20.51
N ASP A 126 13.68 6.52 21.15
CA ASP A 126 14.82 6.24 22.03
C ASP A 126 15.87 5.29 21.42
N THR A 127 15.67 4.78 20.19
CA THR A 127 16.67 3.84 19.64
C THR A 127 17.91 4.56 19.11
N ASP A 128 19.05 3.96 19.38
CA ASP A 128 20.35 4.40 18.87
C ASP A 128 20.37 4.45 17.33
N GLU A 129 21.15 5.39 16.78
CA GLU A 129 21.31 5.58 15.33
C GLU A 129 21.67 4.28 14.58
N LYS A 130 22.46 3.40 15.20
CA LYS A 130 22.89 2.13 14.63
C LYS A 130 21.72 1.14 14.48
N SER A 131 20.75 1.14 15.39
CA SER A 131 19.54 0.35 15.26
C SER A 131 18.66 0.84 14.10
N ARG A 132 18.53 2.16 13.94
CA ARG A 132 17.82 2.77 12.80
C ARG A 132 18.48 2.41 11.47
N GLU A 133 19.82 2.47 11.40
CA GLU A 133 20.59 2.08 10.22
C GLU A 133 20.42 0.60 9.86
N ARG A 134 20.39 -0.30 10.86
CA ARG A 134 20.12 -1.74 10.64
C ARG A 134 18.75 -2.00 10.03
N VAL A 135 17.74 -1.27 10.49
CA VAL A 135 16.37 -1.39 9.98
C VAL A 135 16.29 -0.89 8.55
N CYS A 136 16.86 0.29 8.27
CA CYS A 136 16.96 0.82 6.91
C CYS A 136 17.63 -0.18 5.97
N LYS A 137 18.78 -0.73 6.40
CA LYS A 137 19.53 -1.71 5.63
C LYS A 137 18.68 -2.96 5.32
N THR A 138 17.99 -3.50 6.32
CA THR A 138 17.14 -4.70 6.15
C THR A 138 15.98 -4.43 5.18
N LEU A 139 15.31 -3.28 5.30
CA LEU A 139 14.22 -2.88 4.41
C LEU A 139 14.69 -2.73 2.97
N LEU A 140 15.84 -2.08 2.76
CA LEU A 140 16.41 -1.89 1.43
C LEU A 140 16.88 -3.22 0.81
N GLU A 141 17.46 -4.12 1.60
CA GLU A 141 17.83 -5.47 1.14
C GLU A 141 16.60 -6.27 0.68
N TYR A 142 15.48 -6.19 1.41
CA TYR A 142 14.24 -6.86 0.99
C TYR A 142 13.54 -6.18 -0.18
N ALA A 143 13.61 -4.85 -0.28
CA ALA A 143 13.13 -4.09 -1.43
C ALA A 143 13.88 -4.49 -2.72
N SER A 144 15.15 -4.86 -2.62
CA SER A 144 15.98 -5.37 -3.72
C SER A 144 15.88 -6.90 -3.93
N SER A 145 14.98 -7.60 -3.24
CA SER A 145 14.81 -9.05 -3.38
C SER A 145 14.34 -9.45 -4.78
N THR A 146 14.75 -10.61 -5.28
CA THR A 146 14.23 -11.14 -6.55
C THR A 146 12.82 -11.73 -6.42
N ASN A 147 12.35 -11.95 -5.20
CA ASN A 147 11.02 -12.45 -4.91
C ASN A 147 10.05 -11.27 -4.77
N LEU A 148 9.07 -11.19 -5.69
CA LEU A 148 8.12 -10.08 -5.78
C LEU A 148 7.28 -9.89 -4.52
N ILE A 149 6.96 -10.96 -3.79
CA ILE A 149 6.18 -10.86 -2.55
C ILE A 149 7.03 -10.24 -1.45
N ILE A 150 8.31 -10.64 -1.33
CA ILE A 150 9.25 -10.02 -0.38
C ILE A 150 9.43 -8.53 -0.68
N GLN A 151 9.62 -8.17 -1.96
CA GLN A 151 9.71 -6.76 -2.36
C GLN A 151 8.45 -6.00 -1.97
N LEU A 152 7.27 -6.54 -2.26
CA LEU A 152 6.00 -5.92 -1.95
C LEU A 152 5.82 -5.70 -0.44
N MET A 153 6.18 -6.68 0.38
CA MET A 153 6.15 -6.54 1.85
C MET A 153 7.12 -5.44 2.32
N ALA A 154 8.33 -5.41 1.76
CA ALA A 154 9.31 -4.37 2.06
C ALA A 154 8.80 -2.98 1.67
N PHE A 155 8.18 -2.84 0.49
CA PHE A 155 7.63 -1.56 0.04
C PHE A 155 6.54 -1.05 0.98
N ARG A 156 5.59 -1.92 1.35
CA ARG A 156 4.56 -1.60 2.33
C ARG A 156 5.17 -1.12 3.65
N ARG A 157 6.20 -1.83 4.13
CA ARG A 157 6.88 -1.47 5.38
C ARG A 157 7.63 -0.15 5.27
N ILE A 158 8.28 0.13 4.13
CA ILE A 158 8.97 1.41 3.90
C ILE A 158 7.96 2.56 3.87
N VAL A 159 6.86 2.45 3.12
CA VAL A 159 5.79 3.47 3.08
C VAL A 159 5.24 3.71 4.49
N TYR A 160 4.85 2.63 5.18
CA TYR A 160 4.36 2.67 6.55
C TYR A 160 5.31 3.44 7.47
N ASN A 161 6.59 3.06 7.47
CA ASN A 161 7.55 3.65 8.39
C ASN A 161 7.95 5.08 7.98
N ALA A 162 7.93 5.41 6.68
CA ALA A 162 8.21 6.76 6.23
C ALA A 162 7.10 7.74 6.62
N ILE A 163 5.85 7.25 6.65
CA ILE A 163 4.67 8.01 7.05
C ILE A 163 4.59 8.20 8.57
N LEU A 164 4.96 7.18 9.36
CA LEU A 164 4.89 7.22 10.83
C LEU A 164 6.17 7.68 11.52
N TYR A 165 7.28 7.72 10.78
CA TYR A 165 8.58 8.12 11.32
C TYR A 165 9.40 8.81 10.22
N PRO A 166 9.13 10.10 9.92
CA PRO A 166 9.82 10.90 8.92
C PRO A 166 11.35 10.89 9.04
N PRO A 167 11.96 10.80 10.25
CA PRO A 167 13.40 10.66 10.34
C PRO A 167 13.95 9.41 9.62
N LEU A 168 13.12 8.39 9.36
CA LEU A 168 13.51 7.26 8.51
C LEU A 168 13.97 7.71 7.13
N ARG A 169 13.28 8.68 6.52
CA ARG A 169 13.64 9.22 5.18
C ARG A 169 15.05 9.79 5.21
N SER A 170 15.38 10.55 6.25
CA SER A 170 16.73 11.06 6.48
C SER A 170 17.76 9.95 6.69
N ALA A 171 17.42 8.92 7.48
CA ALA A 171 18.31 7.78 7.71
C ALA A 171 18.60 6.99 6.42
N ILE A 172 17.57 6.73 5.60
CA ILE A 172 17.71 6.10 4.29
C ILE A 172 18.57 6.98 3.37
N ASN A 173 18.30 8.28 3.30
CA ASN A 173 19.08 9.20 2.47
C ASN A 173 20.55 9.27 2.91
N ASN A 174 20.82 9.24 4.21
CA ASN A 174 22.19 9.19 4.74
C ASN A 174 22.88 7.87 4.36
N HIS A 175 22.19 6.74 4.50
CA HIS A 175 22.70 5.44 4.08
C HIS A 175 23.06 5.41 2.59
N ARG A 176 22.24 6.04 1.74
CA ARG A 176 22.49 6.18 0.29
C ARG A 176 23.67 7.07 -0.02
N LYS A 177 23.77 8.22 0.64
CA LYS A 177 24.91 9.14 0.53
C LYS A 177 26.22 8.43 0.88
N LYS A 178 26.24 7.63 1.95
CA LYS A 178 27.41 6.80 2.33
C LYS A 178 27.83 5.81 1.24
N ARG A 179 26.91 5.36 0.39
CA ARG A 179 27.19 4.44 -0.73
C ARG A 179 27.50 5.14 -2.06
N GLY A 180 27.35 6.47 -2.14
CA GLY A 180 27.46 7.21 -3.40
C GLY A 180 26.32 6.92 -4.39
N GLU A 181 25.18 6.42 -3.91
CA GLU A 181 24.03 6.08 -4.76
C GLU A 181 23.14 7.32 -4.97
N THR A 182 22.73 7.60 -6.21
CA THR A 182 21.82 8.71 -6.50
C THR A 182 20.36 8.35 -6.15
N PRO A 183 19.51 9.35 -5.82
CA PRO A 183 18.08 9.22 -5.52
C PRO A 183 17.26 8.34 -6.48
N GLY A 184 17.49 8.45 -7.79
CA GLY A 184 16.76 7.65 -8.77
C GLY A 184 17.25 6.21 -8.88
N LEU A 185 18.58 5.99 -8.84
CA LEU A 185 19.16 4.69 -9.18
C LEU A 185 18.72 3.55 -8.25
N LEU A 186 18.53 3.84 -6.96
CA LEU A 186 18.11 2.83 -5.99
C LEU A 186 16.73 2.26 -6.33
N THR A 187 15.73 3.12 -6.54
CA THR A 187 14.36 2.68 -6.80
C THR A 187 14.27 2.02 -8.17
N PHE A 188 14.93 2.59 -9.19
CA PHE A 188 14.99 1.98 -10.52
C PHE A 188 15.56 0.56 -10.50
N SER A 189 16.52 0.25 -9.62
CA SER A 189 17.11 -1.09 -9.52
C SER A 189 16.13 -2.18 -9.06
N TRP A 190 15.00 -1.82 -8.45
CA TRP A 190 14.00 -2.79 -7.98
C TRP A 190 13.09 -3.30 -9.09
N LYS A 191 12.92 -2.49 -10.16
CA LYS A 191 12.16 -2.87 -11.35
C LYS A 191 13.09 -3.53 -12.35
N ARG A 192 12.77 -4.76 -12.76
CA ARG A 192 13.54 -5.59 -13.67
C ARG A 192 12.87 -5.64 -15.04
N PRO A 193 13.63 -5.58 -16.14
CA PRO A 193 13.07 -5.73 -17.47
C PRO A 193 12.49 -7.13 -17.66
N GLY A 194 11.35 -7.24 -18.37
CA GLY A 194 10.71 -8.51 -18.71
C GLY A 194 9.97 -9.21 -17.57
N VAL A 195 9.88 -8.61 -16.39
CA VAL A 195 9.06 -9.12 -15.29
C VAL A 195 7.67 -8.48 -15.37
N ASP A 196 6.64 -9.30 -15.38
CA ASP A 196 5.26 -8.84 -15.25
C ASP A 196 4.97 -8.52 -13.78
N TYR A 197 4.60 -7.27 -13.52
CA TYR A 197 4.37 -6.75 -12.18
C TYR A 197 2.88 -6.56 -11.96
N SER A 198 2.37 -7.06 -10.83
CA SER A 198 0.98 -6.81 -10.46
C SER A 198 0.74 -5.32 -10.24
N SER A 199 -0.50 -4.88 -10.46
CA SER A 199 -0.95 -3.53 -10.13
C SER A 199 -0.65 -3.18 -8.68
N LEU A 200 -0.87 -4.12 -7.74
CA LEU A 200 -0.49 -4.02 -6.33
C LEU A 200 0.99 -3.69 -6.11
N TRP A 201 1.87 -4.37 -6.84
CA TRP A 201 3.31 -4.13 -6.76
C TRP A 201 3.66 -2.73 -7.28
N LEU A 202 3.14 -2.35 -8.46
CA LEU A 202 3.43 -1.06 -9.08
C LEU A 202 2.94 0.12 -8.23
N TYR A 203 1.76 -0.01 -7.60
CA TYR A 203 1.24 0.98 -6.65
C TYR A 203 2.21 1.23 -5.49
N HIS A 204 2.60 0.17 -4.78
CA HIS A 204 3.51 0.34 -3.64
C HIS A 204 4.91 0.78 -4.06
N TYR A 205 5.39 0.35 -5.23
CA TYR A 205 6.63 0.84 -5.82
C TYR A 205 6.61 2.36 -6.04
N GLN A 206 5.51 2.90 -6.57
CA GLN A 206 5.34 4.34 -6.77
C GLN A 206 5.32 5.08 -5.43
N LEU A 207 4.56 4.60 -4.45
CA LEU A 207 4.50 5.21 -3.12
C LEU A 207 5.88 5.26 -2.46
N VAL A 208 6.65 4.15 -2.48
CA VAL A 208 8.01 4.14 -1.94
C VAL A 208 8.90 5.14 -2.68
N SER A 209 8.78 5.22 -4.01
CA SER A 209 9.57 6.16 -4.80
C SER A 209 9.32 7.61 -4.39
N ILE A 210 8.08 7.96 -4.04
CA ILE A 210 7.72 9.29 -3.50
C ILE A 210 8.27 9.47 -2.08
N CYS A 211 8.10 8.48 -1.20
CA CYS A 211 8.61 8.51 0.17
C CYS A 211 10.13 8.73 0.22
N LEU A 212 10.87 8.10 -0.69
CA LEU A 212 12.34 8.15 -0.73
C LEU A 212 12.89 9.25 -1.64
N SER A 213 12.04 9.99 -2.34
CA SER A 213 12.47 11.13 -3.14
C SER A 213 12.92 12.26 -2.20
N PRO A 214 14.08 12.91 -2.43
CA PRO A 214 14.56 14.03 -1.61
C PRO A 214 13.70 15.29 -1.77
N ASP A 215 13.04 15.45 -2.92
CA ASP A 215 12.31 16.68 -3.29
C ASP A 215 10.78 16.47 -3.24
N SER A 216 10.31 15.58 -2.36
CA SER A 216 8.89 15.23 -2.24
C SER A 216 8.14 16.25 -1.36
N PRO A 217 7.36 17.19 -1.94
CA PRO A 217 6.67 18.24 -1.17
C PRO A 217 5.61 17.67 -0.23
N ILE A 218 5.01 16.53 -0.60
CA ILE A 218 4.06 15.82 0.25
C ILE A 218 4.76 15.24 1.48
N MET A 219 5.94 14.63 1.33
CA MET A 219 6.67 14.11 2.49
C MET A 219 7.12 15.22 3.42
N ASP A 220 7.51 16.38 2.88
CA ASP A 220 7.85 17.55 3.70
C ASP A 220 6.61 18.07 4.46
N SER A 221 5.44 18.04 3.82
CA SER A 221 4.17 18.43 4.45
C SER A 221 3.72 17.46 5.54
N ILE A 222 3.88 16.15 5.32
CA ILE A 222 3.62 15.10 6.32
C ILE A 222 4.55 15.30 7.52
N SER A 223 5.85 15.48 7.28
CA SER A 223 6.85 15.69 8.35
C SER A 223 6.53 16.93 9.19
N ASN A 224 6.15 18.03 8.55
CA ASN A 224 5.79 19.27 9.22
C ASN A 224 4.52 19.14 10.08
N LEU A 225 3.57 18.31 9.66
CA LEU A 225 2.36 18.04 10.42
C LEU A 225 2.67 17.12 11.61
N GLU A 226 3.49 16.09 11.42
CA GLU A 226 3.86 15.15 12.47
C GLU A 226 4.68 15.78 13.59
N CYS A 227 5.59 16.71 13.29
CA CYS A 227 6.29 17.48 14.32
C CYS A 227 5.35 18.27 15.25
N ARG A 228 4.06 18.40 14.92
CA ARG A 228 3.05 19.06 15.77
C ARG A 228 2.21 18.06 16.58
N ILE A 229 2.35 16.76 16.30
CA ILE A 229 1.66 15.66 16.97
C ILE A 229 2.59 15.15 18.09
N GLU A 230 2.92 16.00 19.05
CA GLU A 230 3.76 15.59 20.20
C GLU A 230 2.96 14.76 21.24
N ASP A 231 1.66 14.55 21.03
CA ASP A 231 0.79 13.74 21.90
C ASP A 231 0.24 12.53 21.15
N THR A 232 0.52 11.34 21.69
CA THR A 232 0.23 10.01 21.13
C THR A 232 -1.25 9.67 20.96
N ASP A 233 -2.17 10.48 21.49
CA ASP A 233 -3.63 10.25 21.43
C ASP A 233 -4.37 11.21 20.49
N ARG A 234 -3.68 12.07 19.74
CA ARG A 234 -4.37 13.10 18.94
C ARG A 234 -4.85 12.57 17.60
N ILE A 235 -6.09 12.13 17.63
CA ILE A 235 -6.90 11.95 16.43
C ILE A 235 -7.04 13.31 15.71
N LEU A 236 -6.65 13.37 14.44
CA LEU A 236 -6.68 14.60 13.63
C LEU A 236 -8.04 14.79 12.96
N HIS A 237 -8.45 16.05 12.78
CA HIS A 237 -9.59 16.43 11.94
C HIS A 237 -9.17 16.74 10.51
N PHE A 238 -10.12 16.70 9.56
CA PHE A 238 -9.88 16.95 8.13
C PHE A 238 -9.08 18.24 7.86
N SER A 239 -9.35 19.32 8.62
CA SER A 239 -8.67 20.61 8.50
C SER A 239 -7.14 20.53 8.65
N HIS A 240 -6.61 19.56 9.40
CA HIS A 240 -5.17 19.37 9.59
C HIS A 240 -4.50 18.82 8.33
N PHE A 241 -5.24 18.04 7.52
CA PHE A 241 -4.72 17.40 6.32
C PHE A 241 -4.75 18.31 5.09
N ILE A 242 -5.38 19.49 5.16
CA ILE A 242 -5.48 20.43 4.03
C ILE A 242 -4.11 20.83 3.50
N GLY A 243 -3.12 21.04 4.40
CA GLY A 243 -1.75 21.31 3.99
C GLY A 243 -1.13 20.16 3.20
N VAL A 244 -1.32 18.92 3.66
CA VAL A 244 -0.82 17.70 3.00
C VAL A 244 -1.49 17.50 1.65
N LEU A 245 -2.83 17.60 1.59
CA LEU A 245 -3.60 17.43 0.37
C LEU A 245 -3.29 18.52 -0.68
N ARG A 246 -3.06 19.77 -0.25
CA ARG A 246 -2.66 20.87 -1.14
C ARG A 246 -1.26 20.68 -1.73
N SER A 247 -0.38 19.97 -1.03
CA SER A 247 0.97 19.64 -1.52
C SER A 247 1.02 18.50 -2.52
N CYS A 248 -0.11 17.81 -2.77
CA CYS A 248 -0.20 16.75 -3.77
C CYS A 248 -0.13 17.36 -5.18
N ARG A 249 0.86 16.94 -5.98
CA ARG A 249 1.03 17.39 -7.37
C ARG A 249 0.58 16.34 -8.38
N SER A 250 0.38 15.12 -7.92
CA SER A 250 0.07 13.95 -8.75
C SER A 250 -0.86 12.99 -8.02
N VAL A 251 -1.48 12.06 -8.77
CA VAL A 251 -2.33 11.01 -8.19
C VAL A 251 -1.56 10.15 -7.17
N PRO A 252 -0.31 9.73 -7.43
CA PRO A 252 0.48 9.01 -6.43
C PRO A 252 0.74 9.80 -5.14
N ASP A 253 0.90 11.13 -5.21
CA ASP A 253 1.00 11.96 -4.01
C ASP A 253 -0.32 11.90 -3.23
N SER A 254 -1.45 12.08 -3.91
CA SER A 254 -2.75 12.00 -3.24
C SER A 254 -2.98 10.63 -2.61
N MET A 255 -2.57 9.53 -3.26
CA MET A 255 -2.64 8.19 -2.66
C MET A 255 -1.81 8.09 -1.38
N LEU A 256 -0.61 8.64 -1.37
CA LEU A 256 0.24 8.68 -0.17
C LEU A 256 -0.40 9.53 0.94
N ALA A 257 -1.05 10.65 0.58
CA ALA A 257 -1.79 11.48 1.54
C ALA A 257 -2.96 10.69 2.16
N ILE A 258 -3.69 9.91 1.36
CA ILE A 258 -4.75 9.03 1.86
C ILE A 258 -4.18 7.97 2.80
N GLU A 259 -3.05 7.32 2.48
CA GLU A 259 -2.40 6.34 3.37
C GLU A 259 -1.94 6.95 4.70
N PHE A 260 -1.59 8.25 4.72
CA PHE A 260 -1.34 8.99 5.94
C PHE A 260 -2.63 9.33 6.69
N MET A 261 -3.65 9.84 6.00
CA MET A 261 -4.96 10.17 6.58
C MET A 261 -5.62 8.97 7.23
N ASP A 262 -5.60 7.81 6.58
CA ASP A 262 -6.16 6.53 7.06
C ASP A 262 -5.72 6.19 8.49
N ARG A 263 -4.51 6.63 8.86
CA ARG A 263 -3.89 6.33 10.16
C ARG A 263 -4.23 7.33 11.25
N PHE A 264 -4.40 8.59 10.88
CA PHE A 264 -4.46 9.70 11.83
C PHE A 264 -5.81 10.41 11.84
N TRP A 265 -6.69 10.17 10.86
CA TRP A 265 -7.94 10.89 10.71
C TRP A 265 -9.06 10.30 11.58
N SER A 266 -9.72 11.17 12.34
CA SER A 266 -10.92 10.86 13.14
C SER A 266 -12.16 10.47 12.33
N GLY A 267 -12.16 10.75 11.03
CA GLY A 267 -13.40 10.88 10.25
C GLY A 267 -14.13 12.22 10.48
N GLY A 268 -13.73 13.03 11.46
CA GLY A 268 -14.34 14.33 11.76
C GLY A 268 -13.76 15.51 10.97
N GLY A 269 -14.47 16.64 10.97
CA GLY A 269 -14.02 17.91 10.37
C GLY A 269 -14.28 18.07 8.87
N LEU A 270 -14.68 16.99 8.18
CA LEU A 270 -14.95 17.03 6.74
C LEU A 270 -16.24 17.82 6.44
N GLU A 271 -17.29 17.62 7.22
CA GLU A 271 -18.55 18.34 7.04
C GLU A 271 -18.38 19.85 7.26
N GLU A 272 -17.68 20.25 8.32
CA GLU A 272 -17.34 21.65 8.60
C GLU A 272 -16.53 22.26 7.45
N TYR A 273 -15.56 21.51 6.92
CA TYR A 273 -14.76 21.97 5.79
C TYR A 273 -15.61 22.14 4.52
N ILE A 274 -16.52 21.21 4.22
CA ILE A 274 -17.44 21.31 3.08
C ILE A 274 -18.38 22.51 3.25
N LYS A 275 -18.92 22.75 4.45
CA LYS A 275 -19.77 23.92 4.73
C LYS A 275 -19.03 25.24 4.49
N GLN A 276 -17.75 25.30 4.82
CA GLN A 276 -16.93 26.51 4.69
C GLN A 276 -16.45 26.77 3.25
N ASN A 277 -16.04 25.72 2.52
CA ASN A 277 -15.37 25.86 1.21
C ASN A 277 -16.27 25.47 0.03
N GLY A 278 -17.36 24.74 0.28
CA GLY A 278 -18.26 24.20 -0.73
C GLY A 278 -17.69 22.98 -1.48
N PHE A 279 -18.55 22.26 -2.20
CA PHE A 279 -18.17 21.08 -2.98
C PHE A 279 -17.30 21.36 -4.21
N LYS A 280 -17.16 22.63 -4.61
CA LYS A 280 -16.34 23.05 -5.75
C LYS A 280 -14.86 23.21 -5.39
N ASP A 281 -14.49 23.00 -4.13
CA ASP A 281 -13.11 23.08 -3.70
C ASP A 281 -12.26 21.97 -4.38
N PRO A 282 -11.15 22.32 -5.06
CA PRO A 282 -10.34 21.36 -5.79
C PRO A 282 -9.65 20.32 -4.89
N ILE A 283 -9.42 20.64 -3.62
CA ILE A 283 -8.85 19.70 -2.65
C ILE A 283 -9.86 18.58 -2.36
N LEU A 284 -11.14 18.92 -2.17
CA LEU A 284 -12.20 17.93 -1.99
C LEU A 284 -12.37 17.04 -3.22
N PHE A 285 -12.33 17.64 -4.42
CA PHE A 285 -12.42 16.88 -5.66
C PHE A 285 -11.27 15.87 -5.81
N ASN A 286 -10.04 16.31 -5.56
CA ASN A 286 -8.86 15.44 -5.61
C ASN A 286 -8.91 14.34 -4.54
N PHE A 287 -9.33 14.68 -3.32
CA PHE A 287 -9.51 13.74 -2.23
C PHE A 287 -10.53 12.65 -2.59
N ALA A 288 -11.74 13.03 -3.04
CA ALA A 288 -12.79 12.10 -3.43
C ALA A 288 -12.37 11.21 -4.61
N THR A 289 -11.74 11.80 -5.63
CA THR A 289 -11.24 11.06 -6.80
C THR A 289 -10.18 10.03 -6.40
N THR A 290 -9.31 10.38 -5.45
CA THR A 290 -8.26 9.48 -4.96
C THR A 290 -8.85 8.33 -4.14
N LEU A 291 -9.83 8.60 -3.27
CA LEU A 291 -10.55 7.56 -2.54
C LEU A 291 -11.24 6.57 -3.48
N LEU A 292 -11.90 7.06 -4.53
CA LEU A 292 -12.52 6.22 -5.55
C LEU A 292 -11.48 5.32 -6.22
N LYS A 293 -10.36 5.89 -6.66
CA LYS A 293 -9.25 5.12 -7.27
C LYS A 293 -8.67 4.07 -6.32
N ARG A 294 -8.54 4.38 -5.02
CA ARG A 294 -8.09 3.41 -4.00
C ARG A 294 -9.07 2.25 -3.88
N TYR A 295 -10.37 2.52 -3.94
CA TYR A 295 -11.42 1.50 -3.89
C TYR A 295 -11.44 0.61 -5.14
N GLU A 296 -11.37 1.20 -6.33
CA GLU A 296 -11.28 0.47 -7.61
C GLU A 296 -10.06 -0.47 -7.63
N PHE A 297 -8.95 0.00 -7.07
CA PHE A 297 -7.74 -0.81 -6.94
C PHE A 297 -7.90 -2.00 -5.99
N ALA A 298 -8.55 -1.78 -4.84
CA ALA A 298 -8.85 -2.84 -3.88
C ALA A 298 -9.77 -3.91 -4.50
N LEU A 299 -10.79 -3.49 -5.26
CA LEU A 299 -11.68 -4.41 -5.98
C LEU A 299 -10.95 -5.23 -7.04
N SER A 300 -10.07 -4.59 -7.82
CA SER A 300 -9.31 -5.26 -8.89
C SER A 300 -8.39 -6.36 -8.36
N ASN A 301 -7.81 -6.19 -7.16
CA ASN A 301 -6.93 -7.19 -6.56
C ASN A 301 -7.66 -8.42 -6.01
N ASN A 302 -8.94 -8.30 -5.63
CA ASN A 302 -9.70 -9.42 -5.06
C ASN A 302 -9.98 -10.53 -6.09
N GLY A 303 -9.99 -10.21 -7.39
CA GLY A 303 -10.20 -11.16 -8.47
C GLY A 303 -9.00 -12.06 -8.80
N SER A 304 -7.78 -11.70 -8.38
CA SER A 304 -6.54 -12.42 -8.74
C SER A 304 -6.07 -13.39 -7.64
N THR A 305 -6.98 -13.94 -6.84
CA THR A 305 -6.68 -14.75 -5.64
C THR A 305 -6.05 -16.12 -5.97
N THR A 306 -4.80 -16.11 -6.40
CA THR A 306 -3.85 -17.23 -6.26
C THR A 306 -2.75 -16.93 -5.23
N LEU A 307 -2.77 -15.77 -4.57
CA LEU A 307 -1.94 -15.52 -3.40
C LEU A 307 -2.57 -16.17 -2.16
N PRO A 308 -1.77 -16.80 -1.28
CA PRO A 308 -2.27 -17.43 -0.07
C PRO A 308 -3.08 -16.41 0.75
N ARG A 309 -4.36 -16.73 0.99
CA ARG A 309 -5.34 -15.96 1.77
C ARG A 309 -4.97 -15.82 3.27
N GLU A 310 -3.72 -16.06 3.66
CA GLU A 310 -3.32 -16.33 5.06
C GLU A 310 -2.62 -15.16 5.80
N CYS A 311 -2.65 -13.92 5.30
CA CYS A 311 -2.43 -12.76 6.19
C CYS A 311 -3.76 -12.36 6.84
N GLY A 312 -4.23 -13.19 7.77
CA GLY A 312 -5.46 -12.98 8.52
C GLY A 312 -5.46 -11.67 9.30
N ASN A 313 -6.56 -10.92 9.16
CA ASN A 313 -7.15 -9.97 10.12
C ASN A 313 -6.35 -8.75 10.61
N GLN A 314 -5.10 -8.52 10.20
CA GLN A 314 -4.36 -7.28 10.54
C GLN A 314 -4.17 -6.31 9.35
N CYS A 315 -4.76 -6.61 8.19
CA CYS A 315 -4.78 -5.71 7.04
C CYS A 315 -6.21 -5.42 6.54
N ALA A 316 -7.20 -5.57 7.41
CA ALA A 316 -8.53 -5.04 7.14
C ALA A 316 -8.52 -3.55 7.50
N PHE A 317 -8.06 -2.76 6.54
CA PHE A 317 -8.07 -1.29 6.43
C PHE A 317 -7.59 -0.54 7.68
#